data_AF-A0A1M6EFT6-F1
#
_entry.id   AF-A0A1M6EFT6-F1
#
_cell.length_a   1.000
_cell.length_b   1.000
_cell.length_c   1.000
_cell.angle_alpha   90.00
_cell.angle_beta   90.00
_cell.angle_gamma   90.00
#
_symmetry.space_group_name_H-M   'P 1'
#
loop_
_entity.id
_entity.type
_entity.pdbx_description
1 polymer ?
#
loop_
_entity_poly.entity_id
_entity_poly.type
_entity_poly.pdbx_seq_one_letter_code
_entity_poly.pdbx_strand_id
1 'polypeptide(L)'
;MKKTISSLALVLALTACNGVKNVNTSNVSDAATLLASLSSNSTVQQVASLFSLLDTNNDEAISSTEAIGSVAENFDVLDTDSDSSLNLSELQGILSLL
;
A
#
# COMPACT_ATOMS: atom_id res chain seq x y z
N MET A 1 -50.01 -38.84 -7.07
CA MET A 1 -48.62 -39.16 -6.70
C MET A 1 -47.96 -37.91 -6.11
N LYS A 2 -47.66 -37.96 -4.80
CA LYS A 2 -46.50 -37.38 -4.07
C LYS A 2 -45.69 -36.30 -4.83
N LYS A 3 -45.41 -35.10 -4.29
CA LYS A 3 -44.55 -34.88 -3.11
C LYS A 3 -44.69 -33.42 -2.61
N THR A 4 -45.09 -33.26 -1.35
CA THR A 4 -44.36 -32.61 -0.23
C THR A 4 -44.44 -31.08 -0.16
N ILE A 5 -45.36 -30.68 0.71
CA ILE A 5 -45.31 -29.49 1.57
C ILE A 5 -44.01 -29.53 2.37
N SER A 6 -43.25 -28.43 2.41
CA SER A 6 -42.47 -28.10 3.61
C SER A 6 -42.12 -26.61 3.58
N SER A 7 -42.96 -25.84 4.23
CA SER A 7 -42.63 -24.50 4.71
C SER A 7 -41.44 -24.64 5.66
N LEU A 8 -40.29 -24.08 5.30
CA LEU A 8 -39.20 -23.86 6.24
C LEU A 8 -38.84 -22.38 6.20
N ALA A 9 -39.47 -21.65 7.11
CA ALA A 9 -38.99 -20.34 7.52
C ALA A 9 -37.57 -20.53 8.07
N LEU A 10 -36.57 -19.97 7.39
CA LEU A 10 -35.25 -19.77 7.97
C LEU A 10 -35.11 -18.30 8.36
N VAL A 11 -34.96 -18.16 9.66
CA VAL A 11 -34.83 -16.95 10.45
C VAL A 11 -33.63 -16.10 9.99
N LEU A 12 -33.86 -14.79 10.06
CA LEU A 12 -32.91 -13.69 10.13
C LEU A 12 -31.50 -14.05 10.64
N ALA A 13 -30.49 -13.78 9.82
CA ALA A 13 -29.17 -13.42 10.33
C ALA A 13 -28.70 -12.16 9.60
N LEU A 14 -28.81 -11.03 10.31
CA LEU A 14 -28.06 -9.82 10.02
C LEU A 14 -26.57 -10.13 10.21
N THR A 15 -25.90 -10.64 9.18
CA THR A 15 -24.45 -10.48 9.12
C THR A 15 -24.20 -9.14 8.45
N ALA A 16 -24.11 -8.12 9.29
CA ALA A 16 -23.37 -6.92 9.01
C ALA A 16 -22.11 -7.30 8.21
N CYS A 17 -21.95 -6.70 7.03
CA CYS A 17 -20.71 -6.78 6.29
C CYS A 17 -19.67 -5.90 7.02
N ASN A 18 -19.27 -6.33 8.22
CA ASN A 18 -18.13 -5.79 8.95
C ASN A 18 -16.89 -6.49 8.37
N GLY A 19 -16.36 -5.92 7.30
CA GLY A 19 -15.21 -6.50 6.63
C GLY A 19 -14.76 -5.74 5.40
N VAL A 20 -14.99 -4.42 5.33
CA VAL A 20 -14.07 -3.59 4.56
C VAL A 20 -12.75 -3.72 5.29
N LYS A 21 -11.85 -4.46 4.65
CA LYS A 21 -10.46 -4.63 5.02
C LYS A 21 -9.97 -3.29 5.53
N ASN A 22 -9.54 -3.27 6.79
CA ASN A 22 -8.66 -2.25 7.33
C ASN A 22 -7.36 -2.31 6.52
N VAL A 23 -7.41 -1.85 5.26
CA VAL A 23 -6.25 -1.22 4.65
C VAL A 23 -6.07 0.00 5.53
N ASN A 24 -4.91 0.12 6.18
CA ASN A 24 -4.57 1.30 6.96
C ASN A 24 -4.56 2.50 6.01
N THR A 25 -5.73 3.10 5.74
CA THR A 25 -5.91 4.26 4.86
C THR A 25 -5.17 5.48 5.40
N SER A 26 -4.81 5.47 6.68
CA SER A 26 -3.90 6.42 7.30
C SER A 26 -2.52 6.37 6.64
N ASN A 27 -1.88 5.20 6.57
CA ASN A 27 -0.52 5.04 6.04
C ASN A 27 -0.39 5.47 4.57
N VAL A 28 -1.37 5.14 3.73
CA VAL A 28 -1.36 5.51 2.30
C VAL A 28 -1.53 7.02 2.12
N SER A 29 -2.41 7.65 2.90
CA SER A 29 -2.65 9.09 2.83
C SER A 29 -1.47 9.89 3.40
N ASP A 30 -0.87 9.38 4.48
CA ASP A 30 0.31 9.95 5.11
C ASP A 30 1.52 9.83 4.16
N ALA A 31 1.71 8.68 3.52
CA ALA A 31 2.76 8.47 2.52
C ALA A 31 2.61 9.43 1.33
N ALA A 32 1.39 9.60 0.79
CA ALA A 32 1.13 10.52 -0.32
C ALA A 32 1.38 11.99 0.08
N THR A 33 1.00 12.38 1.29
CA THR A 33 1.23 13.74 1.81
C THR A 33 2.72 14.00 2.02
N LEU A 34 3.44 13.04 2.59
CA LEU A 34 4.90 13.14 2.75
C LEU A 34 5.59 13.19 1.40
N LEU A 35 5.21 12.33 0.45
CA LEU A 35 5.76 12.33 -0.91
C LEU A 35 5.55 13.68 -1.60
N ALA A 36 4.37 14.27 -1.46
CA ALA A 36 4.09 15.61 -2.01
C ALA A 36 4.88 16.74 -1.33
N SER A 37 5.35 16.52 -0.09
CA SER A 37 6.20 17.47 0.64
C SER A 37 7.70 17.26 0.41
N LEU A 38 8.10 16.14 -0.21
CA LEU A 38 9.49 15.88 -0.56
C LEU A 38 9.93 16.83 -1.69
N SER A 39 11.20 17.19 -1.62
CA SER A 39 11.93 17.98 -2.62
C SER A 39 13.34 17.41 -2.78
N SER A 40 14.09 17.84 -3.80
CA SER A 40 15.45 17.36 -4.08
C SER A 40 16.46 17.60 -2.95
N ASN A 41 16.13 18.42 -1.94
CA ASN A 41 16.96 18.70 -0.77
C ASN A 41 16.43 18.04 0.52
N SER A 42 15.55 17.05 0.40
CA SER A 42 15.02 16.32 1.56
C SER A 42 16.09 15.45 2.21
N THR A 43 15.91 15.17 3.50
CA THR A 43 16.84 14.35 4.27
C THR A 43 16.53 12.86 4.11
N VAL A 44 17.55 12.03 4.34
CA VAL A 44 17.42 10.58 4.41
C VAL A 44 16.34 10.15 5.40
N GLN A 45 16.17 10.87 6.51
CA GLN A 45 15.14 10.57 7.51
C GLN A 45 13.71 10.76 6.98
N GLN A 46 13.49 11.74 6.10
CA GLN A 46 12.18 11.93 5.47
C GLN A 46 11.88 10.81 4.47
N VAL A 47 12.89 10.39 3.70
CA VAL A 47 12.78 9.23 2.81
C VAL A 47 12.55 7.95 3.59
N ALA A 48 13.25 7.74 4.72
CA ALA A 48 13.05 6.60 5.59
C ALA A 48 11.65 6.58 6.23
N SER A 49 11.09 7.76 6.53
CA SER A 49 9.71 7.87 6.99
C SER A 49 8.72 7.48 5.89
N LEU A 50 8.94 7.95 4.65
CA LEU A 50 8.16 7.52 3.48
C LEU A 50 8.29 6.01 3.28
N PHE A 51 9.51 5.48 3.30
CA PHE A 51 9.80 4.05 3.18
C PHE A 51 8.96 3.23 4.15
N SER A 52 9.02 3.56 5.44
CA SER A 52 8.26 2.86 6.48
C SER A 52 6.74 2.96 6.33
N LEU A 53 6.23 3.97 5.61
CA LEU A 53 4.80 4.09 5.33
C LEU A 53 4.37 3.29 4.09
N LEU A 54 5.28 3.09 3.14
CA LEU A 54 5.05 2.28 1.95
C LEU A 54 5.23 0.79 2.26
N ASP A 55 6.23 0.44 3.05
CA ASP A 55 6.58 -0.92 3.50
C ASP A 55 5.48 -1.45 4.44
N THR A 56 4.39 -1.93 3.83
CA THR A 56 3.16 -2.26 4.55
C THR A 56 3.28 -3.65 5.17
N ASN A 57 4.01 -4.54 4.51
CA ASN A 57 4.29 -5.88 4.99
C ASN A 57 5.52 -5.95 5.93
N ASN A 58 6.29 -4.86 6.09
CA ASN A 58 7.49 -4.74 6.93
C ASN A 58 8.58 -5.76 6.56
N ASP A 59 8.80 -5.96 5.26
CA ASP A 59 9.84 -6.86 4.76
C ASP A 59 11.15 -6.14 4.40
N GLU A 60 11.25 -4.86 4.75
CA GLU A 60 12.41 -3.99 4.45
C GLU A 60 12.61 -3.77 2.95
N ALA A 61 11.56 -3.94 2.14
CA ALA A 61 11.55 -3.64 0.71
C ALA A 61 10.20 -3.05 0.27
N ILE A 62 10.20 -2.18 -0.74
CA ILE A 62 8.95 -1.69 -1.35
C ILE A 62 8.68 -2.46 -2.62
N SER A 63 7.64 -3.27 -2.62
CA SER A 63 7.18 -3.93 -3.84
C SER A 63 6.47 -2.95 -4.79
N SER A 64 6.36 -3.31 -6.07
CA SER A 64 5.55 -2.55 -7.04
C SER A 64 4.09 -2.35 -6.63
N THR A 65 3.54 -3.24 -5.78
CA THR A 65 2.18 -3.12 -5.24
C THR A 65 2.08 -2.17 -4.05
N GLU A 66 3.18 -1.88 -3.38
CA GLU A 66 3.29 -0.96 -2.24
C GLU A 66 3.73 0.44 -2.66
N ALA A 67 4.44 0.55 -3.77
CA ALA A 67 4.81 1.82 -4.36
C ALA A 67 3.57 2.65 -4.74
N ILE A 68 3.61 3.96 -4.47
CA ILE A 68 2.54 4.90 -4.80
C ILE A 68 3.10 6.18 -5.44
N GLY A 69 2.26 6.89 -6.19
CA GLY A 69 2.61 8.20 -6.78
C GLY A 69 3.89 8.13 -7.60
N SER A 70 4.75 9.15 -7.45
CA SER A 70 6.02 9.25 -8.18
C SER A 70 7.01 8.10 -7.92
N VAL A 71 6.87 7.37 -6.80
CA VAL A 71 7.67 6.16 -6.55
C VAL A 71 7.23 5.03 -7.49
N ALA A 72 5.92 4.84 -7.67
CA ALA A 72 5.41 3.83 -8.61
C ALA A 72 5.68 4.22 -10.07
N GLU A 73 5.55 5.50 -10.41
CA GLU A 73 5.81 5.99 -11.77
C GLU A 73 7.28 5.84 -12.18
N ASN A 74 8.20 5.89 -11.21
CA ASN A 74 9.63 5.77 -11.44
C ASN A 74 10.21 4.48 -10.86
N PHE A 75 9.37 3.48 -10.58
CA PHE A 75 9.80 2.24 -9.90
C PHE A 75 10.99 1.59 -10.63
N ASP A 76 10.84 1.35 -11.93
CA ASP A 76 11.89 0.76 -12.79
C ASP A 76 13.16 1.63 -12.89
N VAL A 77 13.05 2.94 -12.64
CA VAL A 77 14.19 3.86 -12.64
C VAL A 77 14.94 3.80 -11.31
N LEU A 78 14.21 3.54 -10.22
CA LEU A 78 14.74 3.44 -8.87
C LEU A 78 15.28 2.04 -8.56
N ASP A 79 14.69 0.99 -9.13
CA ASP A 79 15.10 -0.42 -9.02
C ASP A 79 16.37 -0.65 -9.85
N THR A 80 17.51 -0.28 -9.27
CA THR A 80 18.80 -0.26 -9.96
C THR A 80 19.45 -1.63 -10.03
N ASP A 81 19.14 -2.50 -9.07
CA ASP A 81 19.63 -3.88 -9.06
C ASP A 81 18.68 -4.88 -9.73
N SER A 82 17.48 -4.43 -10.14
CA SER A 82 16.45 -5.20 -10.83
C SER A 82 15.94 -6.38 -10.04
N ASP A 83 15.86 -6.26 -8.71
CA ASP A 83 15.34 -7.28 -7.81
C ASP A 83 13.80 -7.25 -7.67
N SER A 84 13.13 -6.35 -8.41
CA SER A 84 11.68 -6.13 -8.40
C SER A 84 11.14 -5.53 -7.10
N SER A 85 12.01 -4.95 -6.29
CA SER A 85 11.70 -4.25 -5.04
C SER A 85 12.55 -2.98 -4.95
N LEU A 86 12.19 -2.05 -4.05
CA LEU A 86 13.04 -0.90 -3.76
C LEU A 86 13.52 -0.97 -2.33
N ASN A 87 14.84 -0.97 -2.13
CA ASN A 87 15.41 -0.77 -0.80
C ASN A 87 15.46 0.73 -0.44
N LEU A 88 15.79 1.04 0.81
CA LEU A 88 15.84 2.43 1.29
C LEU A 88 16.83 3.31 0.48
N SER A 89 17.95 2.75 0.03
CA SER A 89 18.95 3.50 -0.73
C SER A 89 18.45 3.83 -2.13
N GLU A 90 17.75 2.89 -2.76
CA GLU A 90 17.11 3.10 -4.05
C GLU A 90 15.97 4.11 -3.97
N LEU A 91 15.15 4.02 -2.92
CA LEU A 91 14.08 4.99 -2.70
C LEU A 91 14.62 6.41 -2.50
N GLN A 92 15.82 6.60 -1.95
CA GLN A 92 16.45 7.94 -1.88
C GLN A 92 16.71 8.53 -3.27
N GLY A 93 16.83 7.70 -4.30
CA GLY A 93 16.90 8.13 -5.70
C GLY A 93 15.70 8.98 -6.14
N ILE A 94 14.54 8.87 -5.48
CA ILE A 94 13.36 9.69 -5.79
C ILE A 94 13.65 11.18 -5.66
N LEU A 95 14.57 11.58 -4.75
CA LEU A 95 14.97 12.97 -4.57
C LEU A 95 15.65 13.55 -5.81
N SER A 96 16.30 12.71 -6.62
CA SER A 96 16.90 13.15 -7.89
C SER A 96 15.87 13.30 -9.01
N LEU A 97 14.63 12.84 -8.81
CA LEU A 97 13.53 12.86 -9.78
C LEU A 97 12.48 13.95 -9.49
N LEU A 98 12.60 14.63 -8.33
CA LEU A 98 11.79 15.77 -7.86
C LEU A 98 12.43 17.10 -8.25
#